data_AF-E9GNH9-F1
#
_entry.id   AF-E9GNH9-F1
#
_cell.length_a   1.000
_cell.length_b   1.000
_cell.length_c   1.000
_cell.angle_alpha   90.00
_cell.angle_beta   90.00
_cell.angle_gamma   90.00
#
_symmetry.space_group_name_H-M   'P 1'
#
loop_
_entity.id
_entity.type
_entity.pdbx_description
1 polymer ?
#
loop_
_entity_poly.entity_id
_entity_poly.type
_entity_poly.pdbx_seq_one_letter_code
_entity_poly.pdbx_strand_id
1 'polypeptide(L)'
;MTTHIAYPDELLDDKKLIDLYQNLTLDSTDYLRNALNLTVFGTNYAFKKLRESVNKTDWISHGRPAVVNAYYSPLENSIQFPAGILQGAFFGKNRPAYLNYGAIGWVIGHEITHGFDDQGRQFGPDGNLAEWWESPTKKNYLERAQRGPINGFNTQGENIAVNGSRKPIEPTSTEILIMMMPMRRNA
;
A
#
# COMPACT_ATOMS: atom_id res chain seq x y z
N MET A 1 -3.75 -4.16 -9.72
CA MET A 1 -2.94 -3.53 -8.67
C MET A 1 -2.12 -2.40 -9.28
N THR A 2 -2.25 -1.19 -8.76
CA THR A 2 -1.50 0.00 -9.20
C THR A 2 -0.23 0.19 -8.36
N THR A 3 0.79 0.84 -8.90
CA THR A 3 2.08 1.04 -8.22
C THR A 3 2.43 2.51 -8.08
N HIS A 4 2.80 2.95 -6.88
CA HIS A 4 3.29 4.31 -6.60
C HIS A 4 4.74 4.22 -6.11
N ILE A 5 5.69 4.67 -6.93
CA ILE A 5 7.13 4.49 -6.68
C ILE A 5 7.79 5.86 -6.47
N ALA A 6 8.58 5.97 -5.41
CA ALA A 6 9.32 7.13 -4.97
C ALA A 6 8.46 8.35 -4.59
N TYR A 7 7.96 9.07 -5.59
CA TYR A 7 7.16 10.28 -5.43
C TYR A 7 6.32 10.53 -6.69
N PRO A 8 5.16 11.20 -6.58
CA PRO A 8 4.41 11.62 -7.73
C PRO A 8 5.08 12.82 -8.42
N ASP A 9 5.03 12.85 -9.75
CA ASP A 9 5.66 13.90 -10.56
C ASP A 9 5.13 15.30 -10.22
N GLU A 10 3.91 15.40 -9.69
CA GLU A 10 3.30 16.63 -9.21
C GLU A 10 4.08 17.35 -8.12
N LEU A 11 4.92 16.63 -7.35
CA LEU A 11 5.80 17.28 -6.37
C LEU A 11 6.91 18.12 -7.03
N LEU A 12 7.15 17.95 -8.33
CA LEU A 12 8.11 18.74 -9.10
C LEU A 12 7.45 19.93 -9.82
N ASP A 13 6.13 20.11 -9.69
CA ASP A 13 5.38 21.22 -10.27
C ASP A 13 5.06 22.26 -9.20
N ASP A 14 5.85 23.34 -9.17
CA ASP A 14 5.70 24.45 -8.22
C ASP A 14 4.27 25.01 -8.22
N LYS A 15 3.61 25.08 -9.38
CA LYS A 15 2.26 25.63 -9.47
C LYS A 15 1.26 24.75 -8.72
N LYS A 16 1.34 23.42 -8.87
CA LYS A 16 0.45 22.49 -8.16
C LYS A 16 0.64 22.58 -6.65
N LEU A 17 1.88 22.74 -6.19
CA LEU A 17 2.19 22.90 -4.76
C LEU A 17 1.66 24.24 -4.22
N ILE A 18 1.88 25.34 -4.94
CA ILE A 18 1.37 26.67 -4.57
C ILE A 18 -0.16 26.64 -4.51
N ASP A 19 -0.83 26.08 -5.52
CA ASP A 19 -2.29 25.99 -5.58
C ASP A 19 -2.87 25.13 -4.44
N LEU A 20 -2.19 24.04 -4.05
CA LEU A 20 -2.60 23.20 -2.92
C LEU A 20 -2.56 23.99 -1.60
N TYR A 21 -1.48 24.73 -1.34
CA TYR A 21 -1.25 25.43 -0.07
C TYR A 21 -1.69 26.90 -0.06
N GLN A 22 -2.30 27.41 -1.13
CA GLN A 22 -2.64 28.84 -1.28
C GLN A 22 -3.48 29.43 -0.13
N ASN A 23 -4.25 28.61 0.59
CA ASN A 23 -5.11 29.03 1.69
C ASN A 23 -4.53 28.70 3.08
N LEU A 24 -3.25 28.28 3.15
CA LEU A 24 -2.55 28.00 4.40
C LEU A 24 -1.65 29.17 4.76
N THR A 25 -1.97 29.84 5.86
CA THR A 25 -1.13 30.93 6.41
C THR A 25 -0.35 30.43 7.61
N LEU A 26 0.97 30.64 7.60
CA LEU A 26 1.87 30.31 8.71
C LEU A 26 2.63 31.57 9.15
N ASP A 27 2.88 31.67 10.45
CA ASP A 27 3.67 32.73 11.09
C ASP A 27 4.94 32.13 11.72
N SER A 28 6.11 32.64 11.35
CA SER A 28 7.40 32.17 11.88
C SER A 28 7.55 32.29 13.41
N THR A 29 6.70 33.08 14.07
CA THR A 29 6.80 33.41 15.49
C THR A 29 5.72 32.74 16.37
N ASP A 30 4.66 32.17 15.76
CA ASP A 30 3.52 31.60 16.50
C ASP A 30 3.28 30.13 16.15
N TYR A 31 3.97 29.25 16.87
CA TYR A 31 3.86 27.80 16.68
C TYR A 31 2.45 27.27 16.97
N LEU A 32 1.80 27.74 18.03
CA LEU A 32 0.48 27.23 18.41
C LEU A 32 -0.56 27.58 17.34
N ARG A 33 -0.55 28.82 16.85
CA ARG A 33 -1.43 29.23 15.76
C ARG A 33 -1.16 28.48 14.47
N ASN A 34 0.09 28.18 14.15
CA ASN A 34 0.43 27.35 13.00
C ASN A 34 -0.16 25.94 13.10
N ALA A 35 -0.05 25.30 14.26
CA ALA A 35 -0.63 23.98 14.49
C ALA A 35 -2.16 23.98 14.32
N LEU A 36 -2.84 25.02 14.82
CA LEU A 36 -4.28 25.20 14.63
C LEU A 36 -4.63 25.45 13.16
N ASN A 37 -3.90 26.32 12.47
CA ASN A 37 -4.11 26.61 11.05
C ASN A 37 -3.93 25.37 10.17
N LEU A 38 -2.91 24.54 10.43
CA LEU A 38 -2.70 23.27 9.76
C LEU A 38 -3.85 22.29 10.01
N THR A 39 -4.36 22.23 11.24
CA THR A 39 -5.51 21.38 11.60
C THR A 39 -6.78 21.80 10.85
N VAL A 40 -7.06 23.11 10.79
CA VAL A 40 -8.20 23.67 10.05
C VAL A 40 -8.03 23.42 8.55
N PHE A 41 -6.84 23.64 7.99
CA PHE A 41 -6.54 23.39 6.58
C PHE A 41 -6.78 21.93 6.21
N GLY A 42 -6.24 20.98 6.98
CA GLY A 42 -6.43 19.54 6.76
C GLY A 42 -7.89 19.11 6.86
N THR A 43 -8.60 19.62 7.87
CA THR A 43 -10.04 19.34 8.05
C THR A 43 -10.86 19.85 6.86
N ASN A 44 -10.61 21.09 6.43
CA ASN A 44 -11.29 21.68 5.28
C ASN A 44 -10.98 20.92 3.98
N TYR A 45 -9.73 20.46 3.79
CA TYR A 45 -9.36 19.62 2.65
C TYR A 45 -10.15 18.31 2.65
N ALA A 46 -10.21 17.61 3.79
CA ALA A 46 -10.97 16.37 3.92
C ALA A 46 -12.48 16.55 3.65
N PHE A 47 -13.09 17.62 4.19
CA PHE A 47 -14.51 17.90 3.96
C PHE A 47 -14.85 18.27 2.51
N LYS A 48 -13.93 18.90 1.77
CA LYS A 48 -14.13 19.15 0.33
C LYS A 48 -14.26 17.84 -0.45
N LYS A 49 -13.53 16.79 -0.05
CA LYS A 49 -13.55 15.48 -0.71
C LYS A 49 -14.82 14.65 -0.45
N LEU A 50 -15.64 15.00 0.53
CA LEU A 50 -16.77 14.16 0.98
C LEU A 50 -17.79 13.84 -0.11
N ARG A 51 -17.99 14.75 -1.07
CA ARG A 51 -18.94 14.59 -2.19
C ARG A 51 -18.26 14.39 -3.54
N GLU A 52 -16.94 14.28 -3.55
CA GLU A 52 -16.18 14.00 -4.77
C GLU A 52 -16.04 12.49 -4.96
N SER A 53 -15.93 12.06 -6.21
CA SER A 53 -15.54 10.68 -6.51
C SER A 53 -14.11 10.42 -6.04
N VAL A 54 -13.85 9.24 -5.48
CA VAL A 54 -12.50 8.83 -5.07
C VAL A 54 -11.59 8.75 -6.29
N ASN A 55 -10.55 9.58 -6.31
CA ASN A 55 -9.46 9.46 -7.26
C ASN A 55 -8.36 8.57 -6.66
N LYS A 56 -8.30 7.31 -7.11
CA LYS A 56 -7.30 6.31 -6.65
C LYS A 56 -5.87 6.60 -7.08
N THR A 57 -5.66 7.64 -7.87
CA THR A 57 -4.35 8.10 -8.34
C THR A 57 -4.04 9.51 -7.83
N ASP A 58 -4.71 9.96 -6.76
CA ASP A 58 -4.51 11.28 -6.19
C ASP A 58 -3.08 11.43 -5.63
N TRP A 59 -2.30 12.29 -6.27
CA TRP A 59 -0.90 12.52 -5.91
C TRP A 59 -0.74 13.03 -4.47
N ILE A 60 -1.76 13.70 -3.90
CA ILE A 60 -1.70 14.25 -2.55
C ILE A 60 -1.66 13.12 -1.52
N SER A 61 -2.51 12.11 -1.67
CA SER A 61 -2.51 10.90 -0.83
C SER A 61 -1.18 10.14 -0.90
N HIS A 62 -0.48 10.25 -2.04
CA HIS A 62 0.78 9.57 -2.28
C HIS A 62 2.04 10.44 -2.14
N GLY A 63 1.87 11.69 -1.71
CA GLY A 63 2.91 12.73 -1.72
C GLY A 63 3.83 12.75 -0.49
N ARG A 64 4.03 11.62 0.21
CA ARG A 64 4.89 11.53 1.41
C ARG A 64 6.22 10.81 1.08
N PRO A 65 7.15 11.43 0.31
CA PRO A 65 8.32 10.73 -0.22
C PRO A 65 9.39 10.41 0.83
N ALA A 66 9.49 11.22 1.89
CA ALA A 66 10.54 11.12 2.91
C ALA A 66 10.26 10.07 4.00
N VAL A 67 9.41 9.08 3.71
CA VAL A 67 9.04 8.02 4.63
C VAL A 67 9.88 6.77 4.36
N VAL A 68 10.45 6.18 5.40
CA VAL A 68 11.16 4.89 5.32
C VAL A 68 10.19 3.77 5.66
N ASN A 69 9.30 3.44 4.73
CA ASN A 69 8.31 2.36 4.87
C ASN A 69 7.79 1.92 3.48
N ALA A 70 6.88 0.96 3.42
CA ALA A 70 6.08 0.60 2.25
C ALA A 70 4.64 0.27 2.69
N TYR A 71 3.69 0.31 1.75
CA TYR A 71 2.27 0.13 2.09
C TYR A 71 1.48 -0.55 0.97
N TYR A 72 0.48 -1.33 1.35
CA TYR A 72 -0.63 -1.77 0.50
C TYR A 72 -1.93 -1.06 0.89
N SER A 73 -2.72 -0.66 -0.11
CA SER A 73 -4.06 -0.09 0.07
C SER A 73 -5.11 -1.02 -0.56
N PRO A 74 -5.99 -1.66 0.23
CA PRO A 74 -7.05 -2.50 -0.32
C PRO A 74 -8.08 -1.70 -1.11
N LEU A 75 -8.39 -0.46 -0.70
CA LEU A 75 -9.40 0.38 -1.35
C LEU A 75 -8.98 0.84 -2.75
N GLU A 76 -7.68 1.05 -2.94
CA GLU A 76 -7.12 1.44 -4.23
C GLU A 76 -6.60 0.23 -5.02
N ASN A 77 -6.46 -0.93 -4.35
CA ASN A 77 -5.68 -2.06 -4.83
C ASN A 77 -4.32 -1.56 -5.33
N SER A 78 -3.57 -0.88 -4.46
CA SER A 78 -2.30 -0.22 -4.80
C SER A 78 -1.19 -0.61 -3.83
N ILE A 79 0.05 -0.58 -4.31
CA ILE A 79 1.26 -0.68 -3.48
C ILE A 79 2.08 0.58 -3.62
N GLN A 80 2.67 1.03 -2.51
CA GLN A 80 3.42 2.29 -2.43
C GLN A 80 4.80 2.09 -1.81
N PHE A 81 5.82 2.60 -2.50
CA PHE A 81 7.22 2.59 -2.06
C PHE A 81 7.78 4.02 -2.11
N PRO A 82 7.65 4.81 -1.04
CA PRO A 82 8.20 6.16 -0.97
C PRO A 82 9.71 6.19 -1.21
N ALA A 83 10.23 7.32 -1.67
CA ALA A 83 11.67 7.47 -1.97
C ALA A 83 12.56 7.14 -0.76
N GLY A 84 12.07 7.40 0.46
CA GLY A 84 12.79 7.16 1.70
C GLY A 84 13.16 5.70 1.96
N ILE A 85 12.40 4.70 1.48
CA ILE A 85 12.78 3.28 1.61
C ILE A 85 13.72 2.81 0.49
N LEU A 86 13.81 3.53 -0.63
CA LEU A 86 14.55 3.12 -1.82
C LEU A 86 16.05 3.48 -1.76
N GLN A 87 16.69 3.21 -0.62
CA GLN A 87 18.09 3.56 -0.36
C GLN A 87 18.78 2.59 0.61
N GLY A 88 20.09 2.76 0.76
CA GLY A 88 20.90 2.07 1.78
C GLY A 88 20.83 0.55 1.69
N ALA A 89 20.42 -0.09 2.79
CA ALA A 89 20.31 -1.55 2.87
C ALA A 89 19.18 -2.12 2.00
N PHE A 90 18.14 -1.33 1.71
CA PHE A 90 16.97 -1.79 0.97
C PHE A 90 17.19 -1.81 -0.54
N PHE A 91 17.79 -0.77 -1.11
CA PHE A 91 18.03 -0.69 -2.55
C PHE A 91 19.32 0.04 -2.90
N GLY A 92 20.01 -0.46 -3.93
CA GLY A 92 21.13 0.23 -4.57
C GLY A 92 21.31 -0.24 -6.00
N LYS A 93 21.48 0.70 -6.94
CA LYS A 93 21.64 0.40 -8.37
C LYS A 93 22.92 -0.40 -8.67
N ASN A 94 24.01 -0.09 -7.97
CA ASN A 94 25.36 -0.59 -8.29
C ASN A 94 25.81 -1.76 -7.40
N ARG A 95 24.88 -2.47 -6.75
CA ARG A 95 25.20 -3.61 -5.88
C ARG A 95 24.67 -4.92 -6.49
N PRO A 96 25.19 -6.09 -6.08
CA PRO A 96 24.73 -7.38 -6.59
C PRO A 96 23.20 -7.52 -6.48
N ALA A 97 22.58 -8.00 -7.56
CA ALA A 97 21.11 -8.06 -7.67
C ALA A 97 20.46 -8.86 -6.54
N TYR A 98 21.10 -9.93 -6.06
CA TYR A 98 20.59 -10.75 -4.96
C TYR A 98 20.38 -9.96 -3.66
N LEU A 99 21.16 -8.89 -3.40
CA LEU A 99 20.95 -8.02 -2.25
C LEU A 99 19.68 -7.17 -2.42
N ASN A 100 19.39 -6.71 -3.65
CA ASN A 100 18.14 -6.01 -3.94
C ASN A 100 16.94 -6.96 -3.82
N TYR A 101 17.04 -8.18 -4.37
CA TYR A 101 15.96 -9.18 -4.26
C TYR A 101 15.69 -9.58 -2.81
N GLY A 102 16.73 -9.82 -2.01
CA GLY A 102 16.57 -10.19 -0.61
C GLY A 102 16.09 -9.06 0.30
N ALA A 103 16.30 -7.80 -0.10
CA ALA A 103 15.85 -6.63 0.65
C ALA A 103 14.58 -6.03 0.04
N ILE A 104 14.68 -5.06 -0.87
CA ILE A 104 13.48 -4.42 -1.45
C ILE A 104 12.57 -5.41 -2.19
N GLY A 105 13.11 -6.46 -2.81
CA GLY A 105 12.30 -7.51 -3.46
C GLY A 105 11.42 -8.26 -2.46
N TRP A 106 11.94 -8.54 -1.26
CA TRP A 106 11.16 -9.13 -0.17
C TRP A 106 10.06 -8.17 0.31
N VAL A 107 10.36 -6.88 0.48
CA VAL A 107 9.35 -5.86 0.85
C VAL A 107 8.27 -5.75 -0.24
N ILE A 108 8.64 -5.81 -1.52
CA ILE A 108 7.66 -5.84 -2.63
C ILE A 108 6.74 -7.04 -2.52
N GLY A 109 7.31 -8.24 -2.28
CA GLY A 109 6.50 -9.45 -2.07
C GLY A 109 5.59 -9.35 -0.85
N HIS A 110 6.02 -8.64 0.20
CA HIS A 110 5.25 -8.43 1.42
C HIS A 110 4.02 -7.57 1.13
N GLU A 111 4.20 -6.40 0.49
CA GLU A 111 3.07 -5.51 0.13
C GLU A 111 2.10 -6.15 -0.86
N ILE A 112 2.59 -6.94 -1.82
CA ILE A 112 1.71 -7.68 -2.74
C ILE A 112 0.87 -8.71 -1.95
N THR A 113 1.46 -9.37 -0.96
CA THR A 113 0.78 -10.40 -0.18
C THR A 113 -0.31 -9.80 0.72
N HIS A 114 -0.19 -8.55 1.16
CA HIS A 114 -1.28 -7.86 1.86
C HIS A 114 -2.58 -7.79 1.04
N GLY A 115 -2.52 -7.81 -0.30
CA GLY A 115 -3.72 -7.93 -1.13
C GLY A 115 -4.49 -9.25 -0.98
N PHE A 116 -3.87 -10.25 -0.37
CA PHE A 116 -4.41 -11.59 -0.20
C PHE A 116 -4.37 -12.07 1.25
N ASP A 117 -3.99 -11.21 2.19
CA ASP A 117 -4.00 -11.55 3.62
C ASP A 117 -5.43 -11.69 4.16
N ASP A 118 -5.61 -11.87 5.47
CA ASP A 118 -6.94 -12.05 6.08
C ASP A 118 -7.90 -10.87 5.84
N GLN A 119 -7.37 -9.64 5.68
CA GLN A 119 -8.15 -8.43 5.39
C GLN A 119 -8.21 -8.14 3.90
N GLY A 120 -7.07 -8.12 3.21
CA GLY A 120 -6.98 -7.77 1.79
C GLY A 120 -7.79 -8.68 0.89
N ARG A 121 -7.86 -9.98 1.20
CA ARG A 121 -8.69 -10.93 0.43
C ARG A 121 -10.17 -10.55 0.38
N GLN A 122 -10.65 -9.72 1.30
CA GLN A 122 -12.06 -9.34 1.38
C GLN A 122 -12.41 -8.25 0.35
N PHE A 123 -11.40 -7.65 -0.28
CA PHE A 123 -11.55 -6.62 -1.30
C PHE A 123 -11.32 -7.23 -2.68
N GLY A 124 -12.25 -6.97 -3.59
CA GLY A 124 -12.12 -7.38 -4.99
C GLY A 124 -11.05 -6.58 -5.75
N PRO A 125 -10.83 -6.87 -7.04
CA PRO A 125 -9.81 -6.20 -7.85
C PRO A 125 -10.00 -4.68 -7.97
N ASP A 126 -11.25 -4.21 -7.85
CA ASP A 126 -11.61 -2.79 -7.85
C ASP A 126 -11.55 -2.15 -6.46
N GLY A 127 -11.03 -2.84 -5.44
CA GLY A 127 -10.90 -2.32 -4.08
C GLY A 127 -12.22 -2.15 -3.31
N ASN A 128 -13.29 -2.79 -3.79
CA ASN A 128 -14.57 -2.85 -3.10
C ASN A 128 -14.63 -4.08 -2.20
N LEU A 129 -15.17 -3.92 -0.98
CA LEU A 129 -15.46 -5.05 -0.10
C LEU A 129 -16.51 -5.95 -0.75
N ALA A 130 -16.12 -7.16 -1.12
CA ALA A 130 -16.98 -8.12 -1.81
C ALA A 130 -16.49 -9.54 -1.57
N GLU A 131 -17.41 -10.50 -1.47
CA GLU A 131 -17.01 -11.92 -1.52
C GLU A 131 -16.81 -12.31 -2.99
N TRP A 132 -15.54 -12.41 -3.40
CA TRP A 132 -15.15 -12.76 -4.77
C TRP A 132 -14.48 -14.13 -4.88
N TRP A 133 -14.34 -14.85 -3.77
CA TRP A 133 -13.88 -16.23 -3.75
C TRP A 133 -15.05 -17.21 -3.72
N GLU A 134 -14.87 -18.34 -4.40
CA GLU A 134 -15.78 -19.46 -4.26
C GLU A 134 -15.66 -20.06 -2.85
N SER A 135 -16.78 -20.56 -2.31
CA SER A 135 -16.84 -21.15 -0.96
C SER A 135 -15.74 -22.19 -0.67
N PRO A 136 -15.39 -23.11 -1.60
CA PRO A 136 -14.30 -24.07 -1.37
C PRO A 136 -12.93 -23.38 -1.23
N THR A 137 -12.63 -22.38 -2.06
CA THR A 137 -11.37 -21.61 -2.01
C THR A 137 -11.26 -20.86 -0.70
N LYS A 138 -12.33 -20.17 -0.30
CA LYS A 138 -12.40 -19.46 0.99
C LYS A 138 -12.17 -20.38 2.17
N LYS A 139 -12.83 -21.55 2.19
CA LYS A 139 -12.65 -22.53 3.26
C LYS A 139 -11.19 -23.01 3.34
N ASN A 140 -10.62 -23.40 2.21
CA ASN A 140 -9.23 -23.87 2.14
C ASN A 140 -8.23 -22.81 2.58
N TYR A 141 -8.46 -21.54 2.23
CA TYR A 141 -7.62 -20.44 2.67
C TYR A 141 -7.68 -20.25 4.19
N LEU A 142 -8.88 -20.18 4.77
CA LEU A 142 -9.05 -19.98 6.21
C LEU A 142 -8.39 -21.11 7.03
N GLU A 143 -8.49 -22.35 6.58
CA GLU A 143 -7.82 -23.50 7.20
C GLU A 143 -6.29 -23.38 7.18
N ARG A 144 -5.70 -22.78 6.13
CA ARG A 144 -4.25 -22.55 6.02
C ARG A 144 -3.81 -21.34 6.84
N ALA A 145 -4.57 -20.25 6.79
CA ALA A 145 -4.28 -19.01 7.51
C ALA A 145 -4.27 -19.22 9.05
N GLN A 146 -5.06 -20.18 9.55
CA GLN A 146 -5.10 -20.54 10.98
C GLN A 146 -3.88 -21.35 11.45
N ARG A 147 -3.06 -21.92 10.55
CA ARG A 147 -1.91 -22.79 10.89
C ARG A 147 -0.60 -22.02 11.08
N GLY A 148 -0.65 -20.70 11.26
CA GLY A 148 0.53 -19.87 11.46
C GLY A 148 1.26 -20.18 12.78
N PRO A 149 2.60 -20.06 12.82
CA PRO A 149 3.41 -20.40 14.00
C PRO A 149 3.26 -19.44 15.18
N ILE A 150 2.56 -18.31 15.00
CA ILE A 150 2.35 -17.29 16.02
C ILE A 150 0.85 -17.11 16.22
N ASN A 151 0.36 -17.36 17.44
CA ASN A 151 -1.01 -17.07 17.86
C ASN A 151 -1.21 -15.56 17.98
N GLY A 152 -1.29 -14.89 16.83
CA GLY A 152 -1.41 -13.44 16.76
C GLY A 152 -2.75 -13.03 16.20
N PHE A 153 -3.78 -12.90 17.04
CA PHE A 153 -5.03 -12.26 16.65
C PHE A 153 -4.80 -10.85 16.05
N ASN A 154 -3.70 -10.18 16.45
CA ASN A 154 -3.31 -8.85 15.97
C ASN A 154 -2.17 -8.84 14.93
N THR A 155 -1.57 -9.97 14.59
CA THR A 155 -0.41 -10.04 13.67
C THR A 155 -0.60 -11.00 12.51
N GLN A 156 -1.80 -11.57 12.35
CA GLN A 156 -2.07 -12.59 11.35
C GLN A 156 -1.76 -12.10 9.93
N GLY A 157 -2.26 -10.93 9.53
CA GLY A 157 -2.01 -10.35 8.20
C GLY A 157 -0.53 -10.13 7.92
N GLU A 158 0.17 -9.50 8.85
CA GLU A 158 1.63 -9.31 8.80
C GLU A 158 2.40 -10.63 8.67
N ASN A 159 2.01 -11.66 9.45
CA ASN A 159 2.64 -12.97 9.38
C ASN A 159 2.39 -13.66 8.02
N ILE A 160 1.20 -13.49 7.45
CA ILE A 160 0.87 -13.98 6.11
C ILE A 160 1.74 -13.27 5.07
N ALA A 161 1.86 -11.94 5.16
CA ALA A 161 2.69 -11.14 4.27
C ALA A 161 4.19 -11.46 4.36
N VAL A 162 4.72 -11.64 5.57
CA VAL A 162 6.10 -12.08 5.83
C VAL A 162 6.37 -13.49 5.28
N ASN A 163 5.40 -14.39 5.35
CA ASN A 163 5.59 -15.75 4.84
C ASN A 163 5.45 -15.80 3.31
N GLY A 164 4.53 -15.03 2.73
CA GLY A 164 4.35 -14.92 1.28
C GLY A 164 5.59 -14.36 0.58
N SER A 165 6.20 -13.32 1.16
CA SER A 165 7.42 -12.66 0.66
C SER A 165 8.69 -13.52 0.67
N ARG A 166 8.73 -14.62 1.43
CA ARG A 166 9.85 -15.57 1.45
C ARG A 166 9.82 -16.55 0.28
N LYS A 167 8.69 -16.69 -0.40
CA LYS A 167 8.55 -17.60 -1.53
C LYS A 167 8.97 -16.89 -2.82
N PRO A 168 9.68 -17.57 -3.74
CA PRO A 168 10.00 -17.00 -5.04
C PRO A 168 8.71 -16.52 -5.72
N ILE A 169 8.77 -15.36 -6.37
CA ILE A 169 7.78 -14.94 -7.38
C ILE A 169 8.00 -15.84 -8.61
N GLU A 170 7.74 -17.13 -8.46
CA GLU A 170 7.71 -18.10 -9.54
C GLU A 170 6.25 -18.36 -9.92
N PRO A 171 5.92 -18.44 -11.24
CA PRO A 171 4.55 -18.73 -11.70
C PRO A 171 4.04 -20.12 -11.27
N THR A 172 4.87 -20.93 -10.63
CA THR A 172 4.65 -22.33 -10.29
C THR A 172 4.56 -22.59 -8.79
N SER A 173 4.73 -21.58 -7.92
CA SER A 173 4.61 -21.82 -6.49
C SER A 173 3.15 -22.14 -6.15
N THR A 174 2.88 -23.43 -5.91
CA THR A 174 1.53 -23.98 -5.76
C THR A 174 0.74 -23.31 -4.63
N GLU A 175 1.39 -22.63 -3.69
CA GLU A 175 0.71 -21.93 -2.60
C GLU A 175 0.27 -20.50 -2.95
N ILE A 176 1.02 -19.75 -3.78
CA ILE A 176 0.53 -18.49 -4.36
C ILE A 176 -0.50 -18.81 -5.46
N LEU A 177 -0.27 -19.87 -6.22
CA LEU A 177 -1.19 -20.36 -7.26
C LEU A 177 -2.55 -20.80 -6.70
N ILE A 178 -2.58 -21.39 -5.50
CA ILE A 178 -3.84 -21.72 -4.79
C ILE A 178 -4.57 -20.47 -4.29
N MET A 179 -3.87 -19.36 -4.00
CA MET A 179 -4.50 -18.05 -3.76
C MET A 179 -4.98 -17.37 -5.05
N MET A 180 -4.54 -17.83 -6.23
CA MET A 180 -4.75 -17.17 -7.53
C MET A 180 -5.57 -17.97 -8.57
N MET A 181 -6.16 -19.12 -8.23
CA MET A 181 -6.96 -19.94 -9.17
C MET A 181 -8.47 -20.05 -8.78
N PRO A 182 -9.39 -20.10 -9.76
CA PRO A 182 -9.54 -19.25 -10.93
C PRO A 182 -10.50 -18.09 -10.63
N MET A 183 -10.04 -16.85 -10.80
CA MET A 183 -10.93 -15.71 -10.99
C MET A 183 -11.81 -16.01 -12.21
N ARG A 184 -13.12 -15.85 -12.10
CA ARG A 184 -14.04 -16.00 -13.24
C ARG A 184 -13.51 -15.18 -14.42
N ARG A 185 -13.08 -15.87 -15.48
CA ARG A 185 -13.18 -15.34 -16.83
C ARG A 185 -14.63 -15.53 -17.25
N ASN A 186 -15.48 -14.55 -17.01
CA ASN A 186 -16.75 -14.44 -17.72
C ASN A 186 -16.86 -13.02 -18.27
N ALA A 187 -16.85 -12.99 -19.60
CA ALA A 187 -17.27 -11.97 -20.57
C ALA A 187 -17.77 -10.61 -20.06
#